data_AF-A0AAV6WN85-F1
#
_entry.id   AF-A0AAV6WN85-F1
#
_cell.length_a   1.000
_cell.length_b   1.000
_cell.length_c   1.000
_cell.angle_alpha   90.00
_cell.angle_beta   90.00
_cell.angle_gamma   90.00
#
_symmetry.space_group_name_H-M   'P 1'
#
loop_
_entity.id
_entity.type
_entity.pdbx_description
1 polymer ?
#
loop_
_entity_poly.entity_id
_entity_poly.type
_entity_poly.pdbx_seq_one_letter_code
_entity_poly.pdbx_strand_id
1 'polypeptide(L)'
;MRKMSGQVVSTRRVSLSRAAILMSRFAAVDNGSSPTVSIYLQRAAEAFTHLADFHDSLKKSRKLEGDDLKSDDGDKGDKKRRRTESKGQRKKTRVD
;
A
#
# COMPACT_ATOMS: atom_id res chain seq x y z
N MET A 1 -28.43 -12.19 16.27
CA MET A 1 -27.37 -12.13 15.23
C MET A 1 -27.53 -13.31 14.29
N ARG A 2 -27.45 -13.11 12.97
CA ARG A 2 -27.36 -14.23 12.02
C ARG A 2 -25.96 -14.82 12.10
N LYS A 3 -25.84 -16.15 12.15
CA LYS A 3 -24.53 -16.83 12.13
C LYS A 3 -24.05 -16.90 10.69
N MET A 4 -22.92 -16.28 10.41
CA MET A 4 -22.22 -16.42 9.13
C MET A 4 -21.16 -17.51 9.32
N SER A 5 -21.07 -18.43 8.37
CA SER A 5 -19.98 -19.41 8.31
C SER A 5 -19.19 -19.20 7.01
N GLY A 6 -17.89 -19.44 7.05
CA GLY A 6 -17.02 -19.30 5.90
C GLY A 6 -15.88 -20.30 5.97
N GLN A 7 -15.41 -20.75 4.82
CA GLN A 7 -14.27 -21.66 4.68
C GLN A 7 -13.18 -20.97 3.84
N VAL A 8 -11.92 -21.18 4.21
CA VAL A 8 -10.78 -20.70 3.43
C VAL A 8 -10.63 -21.61 2.20
N VAL A 9 -10.80 -21.03 1.01
CA VAL A 9 -10.64 -21.75 -0.27
C VAL A 9 -9.22 -21.61 -0.81
N SER A 10 -8.52 -20.51 -0.49
CA SER A 10 -7.16 -20.25 -0.95
C SER A 10 -6.46 -19.20 -0.07
N THR A 11 -5.13 -19.25 -0.03
CA THR A 11 -4.29 -18.30 0.69
C THR A 11 -3.15 -17.85 -0.21
N ARG A 12 -2.90 -16.53 -0.27
CA ARG A 12 -1.78 -15.95 -1.02
C ARG A 12 -0.94 -15.07 -0.11
N ARG A 13 0.38 -15.23 -0.18
CA ARG A 13 1.32 -14.34 0.50
C ARG A 13 1.31 -12.96 -0.18
N VAL A 14 1.34 -11.91 0.62
CA VAL A 14 1.43 -10.52 0.16
C VAL A 14 2.60 -9.84 0.85
N SER A 15 3.19 -8.83 0.19
CA SER A 15 4.23 -8.01 0.83
C SER A 15 3.63 -7.18 1.96
N LEU A 16 4.48 -6.80 2.92
CA LEU A 16 4.06 -6.03 4.09
C LEU A 16 3.47 -4.66 3.70
N SER A 17 4.11 -3.95 2.76
CA SER A 17 3.59 -2.67 2.23
C SER A 17 2.23 -2.86 1.56
N ARG A 18 2.02 -3.99 0.86
CA ARG A 18 0.72 -4.31 0.27
C ARG A 18 -0.34 -4.61 1.33
N ALA A 19 0.03 -5.32 2.40
CA ALA A 19 -0.86 -5.57 3.53
C ALA A 19 -1.29 -4.26 4.21
N ALA A 20 -0.36 -3.33 4.43
CA ALA A 20 -0.66 -2.00 4.97
C ALA A 20 -1.67 -1.24 4.09
N ILE A 21 -1.45 -1.19 2.78
CA ILE A 21 -2.40 -0.55 1.84
C ILE A 21 -3.78 -1.20 1.90
N LEU A 22 -3.86 -2.54 1.93
CA LEU A 22 -5.13 -3.25 2.00
C LEU A 22 -5.89 -2.94 3.30
N MET A 23 -5.19 -2.97 4.44
CA MET A 23 -5.79 -2.66 5.74
C MET A 23 -6.27 -1.21 5.82
N SER A 24 -5.46 -0.24 5.37
CA SER A 24 -5.86 1.18 5.38
C SER A 24 -7.07 1.44 4.48
N ARG A 25 -7.13 0.81 3.31
CA ARG A 25 -8.32 0.91 2.43
C ARG A 25 -9.55 0.26 3.06
N PHE A 26 -9.38 -0.88 3.73
CA PHE A 26 -10.49 -1.56 4.40
C PHE A 26 -11.04 -0.76 5.58
N ALA A 27 -10.16 -0.14 6.38
CA ALA A 27 -10.55 0.70 7.50
C ALA A 27 -11.23 2.02 7.08
N ALA A 28 -10.90 2.55 5.90
CA ALA A 28 -11.47 3.80 5.37
C ALA A 28 -12.89 3.65 4.78
N VAL A 29 -13.35 2.43 4.52
CA VAL A 29 -14.69 2.17 3.96
C VAL A 29 -15.70 2.03 5.08
N ASP A 30 -16.92 2.54 4.85
CA ASP A 30 -18.07 2.22 5.69
C ASP A 30 -18.46 0.75 5.49
N ASN A 31 -18.03 -0.08 6.43
CA ASN A 31 -18.22 -1.53 6.43
C ASN A 31 -19.36 -1.98 7.36
N GLY A 32 -20.15 -1.04 7.90
CA GLY A 32 -21.26 -1.33 8.81
C GLY A 32 -20.82 -1.96 10.14
N SER A 33 -19.55 -1.86 10.51
CA SER A 33 -19.05 -2.36 11.79
C SER A 33 -19.44 -1.45 12.96
N SER A 34 -19.43 -2.00 14.17
CA SER A 34 -19.70 -1.20 15.38
C SER A 34 -18.56 -0.20 15.64
N PRO A 35 -18.81 0.90 16.35
CA PRO A 35 -17.78 1.93 16.59
C PRO A 35 -16.50 1.38 17.21
N THR A 36 -16.60 0.42 18.13
CA THR A 36 -15.45 -0.25 18.75
C THR A 36 -14.62 -1.03 17.73
N VAL A 37 -15.29 -1.72 16.81
CA VAL A 37 -14.62 -2.48 15.74
C VAL A 37 -13.97 -1.53 14.73
N SER A 38 -14.64 -0.43 14.37
CA SER A 38 -14.03 0.60 13.51
C SER A 38 -12.74 1.16 14.09
N ILE A 39 -12.71 1.48 15.39
CA ILE A 39 -11.50 1.95 16.09
C ILE A 39 -10.40 0.87 16.05
N TYR A 40 -10.76 -0.39 16.27
CA TYR A 40 -9.82 -1.49 16.20
C TYR A 40 -9.20 -1.62 14.79
N LEU A 41 -10.02 -1.55 13.74
CA LEU A 41 -9.57 -1.60 12.36
C LEU A 41 -8.63 -0.45 12.01
N GLN A 42 -8.95 0.76 12.49
CA GLN A 42 -8.10 1.94 12.32
C GLN A 42 -6.72 1.75 12.96
N ARG A 43 -6.70 1.30 14.23
CA ARG A 43 -5.44 1.01 14.94
C ARG A 43 -4.63 -0.09 14.27
N ALA A 44 -5.30 -1.12 13.74
CA ALA A 44 -4.63 -2.18 13.00
C ALA A 44 -4.00 -1.62 11.72
N ALA A 45 -4.70 -0.80 10.95
CA ALA A 45 -4.15 -0.17 9.74
C ALA A 45 -2.92 0.70 10.03
N GLU A 46 -2.95 1.46 11.12
CA GLU A 46 -1.80 2.26 11.59
C GLU A 46 -0.62 1.37 11.98
N ALA A 47 -0.85 0.29 12.72
CA ALA A 47 0.21 -0.66 13.10
C ALA A 47 0.88 -1.30 11.88
N PHE A 48 0.12 -1.70 10.86
CA PHE A 48 0.70 -2.23 9.62
C PHE A 48 1.51 -1.18 8.86
N THR A 49 1.07 0.08 8.88
CA THR A 49 1.80 1.19 8.25
C THR A 49 3.14 1.41 8.94
N HIS A 50 3.15 1.49 10.28
CA HIS A 50 4.39 1.61 11.06
C HIS A 50 5.32 0.42 10.86
N LEU A 51 4.77 -0.80 10.77
CA LEU A 51 5.56 -1.99 10.52
C LEU A 51 6.22 -1.97 9.13
N ALA A 52 5.49 -1.51 8.10
CA ALA A 52 6.04 -1.34 6.76
C ALA A 52 7.18 -0.31 6.72
N ASP A 53 6.99 0.84 7.37
CA ASP A 53 8.01 1.90 7.44
C ASP A 53 9.25 1.45 8.22
N PHE A 54 9.07 0.74 9.34
CA PHE A 54 10.15 0.16 10.11
C PHE A 54 10.93 -0.89 9.31
N HIS A 55 10.24 -1.75 8.56
CA HIS A 55 10.90 -2.74 7.73
C HIS A 55 11.72 -2.10 6.60
N ASP A 56 11.22 -1.01 6.02
CA ASP A 56 11.94 -0.26 5.00
C ASP A 56 13.13 0.53 5.57
N SER A 57 13.03 1.05 6.80
CA SER A 57 14.17 1.67 7.48
C SER A 57 15.28 0.66 7.77
N LEU A 58 14.94 -0.54 8.23
CA LEU A 58 15.89 -1.63 8.46
C LEU A 58 16.58 -2.11 7.18
N LYS A 59 15.87 -2.12 6.04
CA LYS A 59 16.49 -2.41 4.74
C LYS A 59 17.49 -1.33 4.33
N LYS A 60 17.18 -0.07 4.59
CA LYS A 60 18.06 1.06 4.29
C LYS A 60 19.31 1.05 5.18
N SER A 61 19.17 0.79 6.48
CA SER A 61 20.32 0.71 7.39
C SER A 61 21.29 -0.41 7.00
N ARG A 62 20.79 -1.61 6.69
CA ARG A 62 21.62 -2.73 6.22
C ARG A 62 22.36 -2.44 4.91
N LYS A 63 21.77 -1.62 4.03
CA LYS A 63 22.44 -1.18 2.79
C LYS A 63 23.57 -0.18 3.02
N LEU A 64 23.56 0.54 4.13
CA LEU A 64 24.60 1.51 4.50
C LEU A 64 25.77 0.83 5.23
N GLU A 65 25.54 -0.35 5.83
CA GLU A 65 26.52 -1.09 6.64
C GLU A 65 27.25 -2.23 5.90
N GLY A 66 26.89 -2.56 4.66
CA GLY A 66 27.52 -3.68 3.96
C GLY A 66 27.36 -3.66 2.44
N ASP A 67 28.46 -3.34 1.75
CA ASP A 67 28.86 -4.13 0.59
C ASP A 67 28.99 -5.61 1.04
N ASP A 68 28.71 -6.55 0.13
CA ASP A 68 29.00 -8.00 0.21
C ASP A 68 27.94 -9.05 0.60
N LEU A 69 26.64 -8.75 0.80
CA LEU A 69 25.63 -9.82 0.87
C LEU A 69 24.44 -9.61 -0.08
N LYS A 70 24.58 -10.14 -1.31
CA LYS A 70 23.48 -10.39 -2.24
C LYS A 70 22.43 -11.29 -1.57
N SER A 71 21.31 -10.72 -1.17
CA SER A 71 20.07 -11.47 -0.97
C SER A 71 19.14 -11.18 -2.14
N ASP A 72 18.93 -12.22 -2.93
CA ASP A 72 18.13 -12.26 -4.15
C ASP A 72 16.64 -12.33 -3.77
N ASP A 73 16.03 -11.20 -3.43
CA ASP A 73 14.57 -11.10 -3.27
C ASP A 73 14.03 -10.09 -4.28
N GLY A 74 13.86 -10.57 -5.50
CA GLY A 74 13.23 -9.86 -6.60
C GLY A 74 11.73 -9.66 -6.36
N ASP A 75 11.35 -8.51 -5.81
CA ASP A 75 10.02 -7.92 -5.99
C ASP A 75 10.16 -6.71 -6.91
N LYS A 76 10.08 -6.94 -8.23
CA LYS A 76 10.02 -5.89 -9.24
C LYS A 76 8.63 -5.23 -9.20
N GLY A 77 8.43 -4.37 -8.20
CA GLY A 77 7.30 -3.46 -8.16
C GLY A 77 7.45 -2.34 -9.19
N ASP A 78 6.54 -2.35 -10.17
CA ASP A 78 6.35 -1.36 -11.24
C ASP A 78 6.60 0.09 -10.81
N LYS A 79 7.75 0.65 -11.21
CA LYS A 79 7.95 2.11 -11.28
C LYS A 79 7.30 2.66 -12.56
N LYS A 80 5.98 2.85 -12.58
CA LYS A 80 5.37 3.73 -13.58
C LYS A 80 5.50 5.18 -13.11
N ARG A 81 6.53 5.84 -13.67
CA ARG A 81 6.92 7.23 -13.44
C ARG A 81 5.79 8.21 -13.79
N ARG A 82 5.65 9.20 -12.92
CA ARG A 82 4.88 10.44 -13.05
C ARG A 82 5.25 11.23 -14.33
N ARG A 83 4.28 11.96 -14.89
CA ARG A 83 4.52 13.29 -15.48
C ARG A 83 3.37 14.22 -15.11
N THR A 84 3.65 15.16 -14.23
CA THR A 84 2.90 16.39 -14.03
C THR A 84 3.53 17.52 -14.86
N GLU A 85 2.64 18.39 -15.37
CA GLU A 85 2.83 19.76 -15.86
C GLU A 85 3.59 20.04 -17.18
N SER A 86 2.89 20.71 -18.10
CA SER A 86 3.15 22.14 -18.39
C SER A 86 2.07 22.74 -19.30
N LYS A 87 1.60 23.94 -18.90
CA LYS A 87 0.76 24.86 -19.69
C LYS A 87 1.55 25.35 -20.90
N GLY A 88 0.93 25.38 -22.08
CA GLY A 88 1.50 25.93 -23.32
C GLY A 88 0.41 26.52 -24.21
N GLN A 89 0.63 27.73 -24.70
CA GLN A 89 -0.35 28.70 -25.21
C GLN A 89 -0.89 28.40 -26.64
N ARG A 90 -2.12 28.90 -26.90
CA ARG A 90 -2.68 29.53 -28.12
C ARG A 90 -2.07 29.15 -29.48
N LYS A 91 -2.92 28.73 -30.44
CA LYS A 91 -3.16 29.46 -31.72
C LYS A 91 -4.56 29.16 -32.29
N LYS A 92 -5.27 30.25 -32.61
CA LYS A 92 -6.47 30.31 -33.46
C LYS A 92 -6.03 30.02 -34.90
N THR A 93 -6.71 29.12 -35.60
CA THR A 93 -6.74 29.11 -37.07
C THR A 93 -8.17 28.93 -37.54
N ARG A 94 -8.62 29.95 -38.24
CA ARG A 94 -9.84 30.08 -39.03
C ARG A 94 -9.65 29.21 -40.28
N VAL A 95 -10.66 28.46 -40.68
CA VAL A 95 -10.76 27.88 -42.03
C VAL A 95 -12.20 28.11 -42.50
N ASP A 96 -12.30 28.44 -43.78
CA ASP A 96 -13.33 29.18 -44.50
C ASP A 96 -14.75 28.62 -44.48
#